data_AF-A0A1N6JSG4-F1
#
_entry.id   AF-A0A1N6JSG4-F1
#
_cell.length_a   1.000
_cell.length_b   1.000
_cell.length_c   1.000
_cell.angle_alpha   90.00
_cell.angle_beta   90.00
_cell.angle_gamma   90.00
#
_symmetry.space_group_name_H-M   'P 1'
#
loop_
_entity.id
_entity.type
_entity.pdbx_description
1 polymer ?
#
loop_
_entity_poly.entity_id
_entity_poly.type
_entity_poly.pdbx_seq_one_letter_code
_entity_poly.pdbx_strand_id
1 'polypeptide(L)'
;MYRLLIMGCLPFLACSVVKPTIVKAPDLYTTENELAVKIKDGWLSAKTISLGSYNTTSRSNGVADHSPAKQIKQASDAFYFTLKGKDVQVPVQLLSTNAISFSNRTLPSYLNGLPGDAPLWYIHVGATALTPLKTWELILKRNLSFLELNENKPVGVLRSATEEIRVTVHNRFGIRNSYEKTCYEFQLKGIPVAAVIVGDAPKAWIYTKADADLQQTLSAAMAALLFR
;
A
#
# COMPACT_ATOMS: atom_id res chain seq x y z
N MET A 1 31.14 5.41 -75.65
CA MET A 1 30.64 4.47 -74.62
C MET A 1 30.88 5.10 -73.25
N TYR A 2 29.89 5.78 -72.67
CA TYR A 2 29.99 6.38 -71.33
C TYR A 2 29.04 5.64 -70.37
N ARG A 3 29.57 5.13 -69.26
CA ARG A 3 28.82 4.48 -68.18
C ARG A 3 28.34 5.53 -67.18
N LEU A 4 27.03 5.52 -66.90
CA LEU A 4 26.38 6.23 -65.79
C LEU A 4 26.86 5.67 -64.44
N LEU A 5 27.14 6.55 -63.49
CA LEU A 5 27.29 6.21 -62.08
C LEU A 5 26.41 7.19 -61.28
N ILE A 6 25.24 6.71 -60.84
CA ILE A 6 24.30 7.47 -60.02
C ILE A 6 24.75 7.34 -58.56
N MET A 7 25.27 8.44 -58.02
CA MET A 7 25.64 8.59 -56.61
C MET A 7 24.40 9.08 -55.85
N GLY A 8 23.77 8.18 -55.08
CA GLY A 8 22.61 8.48 -54.24
C GLY A 8 23.04 9.11 -52.91
N CYS A 9 22.61 10.36 -52.66
CA CYS A 9 22.70 11.00 -51.35
C CYS A 9 21.56 10.52 -50.44
N LEU A 10 21.90 9.79 -49.37
CA LEU A 10 21.01 9.53 -48.24
C LEU A 10 20.99 10.74 -47.28
N PRO A 11 19.83 11.31 -46.94
CA PRO A 11 19.76 12.27 -45.85
C PRO A 11 19.80 11.55 -44.50
N PHE A 12 20.79 11.88 -43.67
CA PHE A 12 20.86 11.47 -42.28
C PHE A 12 19.75 12.17 -41.47
N LEU A 13 18.68 11.43 -41.17
CA LEU A 13 17.71 11.82 -40.15
C LEU A 13 18.36 11.71 -38.78
N ALA A 14 18.80 12.85 -38.25
CA ALA A 14 19.27 12.96 -36.88
C ALA A 14 18.07 12.82 -35.92
N CYS A 15 17.92 11.64 -35.32
CA CYS A 15 17.02 11.44 -34.18
C CYS A 15 17.58 12.18 -32.96
N SER A 16 17.15 13.42 -32.74
CA SER A 16 17.37 14.10 -31.47
C SER A 16 16.53 13.42 -30.38
N VAL A 17 17.16 12.51 -29.62
CA VAL A 17 16.58 11.94 -28.41
C VAL A 17 16.53 13.05 -27.36
N VAL A 18 15.38 13.71 -27.24
CA VAL A 18 15.11 14.64 -26.14
C VAL A 18 15.17 13.83 -24.85
N LYS A 19 16.20 14.04 -24.03
CA LYS A 19 16.29 13.45 -22.70
C LYS A 19 15.02 13.86 -21.94
N PRO A 20 14.19 12.91 -21.46
CA PRO A 20 13.02 13.26 -20.68
C PRO A 20 13.49 14.03 -19.45
N THR A 21 12.98 15.24 -19.28
CA THR A 21 13.16 16.04 -18.08
C THR A 21 12.71 15.20 -16.89
N ILE A 22 13.65 14.81 -16.03
CA ILE A 22 13.34 14.07 -14.81
C ILE A 22 12.56 15.03 -13.92
N VAL A 23 11.23 14.94 -13.95
CA VAL A 23 10.37 15.60 -12.98
C VAL A 23 10.70 14.96 -11.64
N LYS A 24 11.35 15.72 -10.76
CA LYS A 24 11.70 15.28 -9.41
C LYS A 24 10.41 14.82 -8.74
N ALA A 25 10.36 13.54 -8.33
CA ALA A 25 9.22 13.01 -7.61
C ALA A 25 8.94 13.88 -6.37
N PRO A 26 7.67 14.17 -6.05
CA PRO A 26 7.33 14.92 -4.85
C PRO A 26 7.96 14.27 -3.62
N ASP A 27 8.55 15.09 -2.76
CA ASP A 27 9.13 14.61 -1.51
C ASP A 27 8.00 14.28 -0.53
N LEU A 28 7.78 13.00 -0.29
CA LEU A 28 6.73 12.51 0.62
C LEU A 28 7.06 12.84 2.08
N TYR A 29 8.35 12.92 2.44
CA TYR A 29 8.80 12.92 3.84
C TYR A 29 9.02 14.33 4.38
N THR A 30 8.03 15.19 4.15
CA THR A 30 8.01 16.58 4.61
C THR A 30 7.03 16.73 5.77
N THR A 31 7.22 17.78 6.58
CA THR A 31 6.32 18.10 7.70
C THR A 31 4.88 18.37 7.25
N GLU A 32 4.69 18.88 6.03
CA GLU A 32 3.36 19.12 5.45
C GLU A 32 2.58 17.82 5.20
N ASN A 33 3.29 16.76 4.81
CA ASN A 33 2.69 15.45 4.54
C ASN A 33 2.62 14.57 5.80
N GLU A 34 3.29 14.95 6.89
CA GLU A 34 3.34 14.16 8.12
C GLU A 34 1.99 14.20 8.86
N LEU A 35 1.48 13.03 9.22
CA LEU A 35 0.26 12.86 9.98
C LEU A 35 0.58 12.58 11.45
N ALA A 36 -0.14 13.24 12.35
CA ALA A 36 -0.10 12.90 13.76
C ALA A 36 -0.65 11.48 13.98
N VAL A 37 0.18 10.59 14.53
CA VAL A 37 -0.22 9.23 14.92
C VAL A 37 -0.37 9.17 16.43
N LYS A 38 -1.52 8.70 16.92
CA LYS A 38 -1.74 8.45 18.35
C LYS A 38 -2.33 7.06 18.53
N ILE A 39 -1.67 6.22 19.32
CA ILE A 39 -2.20 4.92 19.73
C ILE A 39 -2.62 5.04 21.18
N LYS A 40 -3.91 4.77 21.44
CA LYS A 40 -4.42 4.62 22.80
C LYS A 40 -4.59 3.14 23.06
N ASP A 41 -3.75 2.60 23.93
CA ASP A 41 -3.79 1.20 24.34
C ASP A 41 -3.71 1.15 25.87
N GLY A 42 -4.85 1.41 26.51
CA GLY A 42 -4.93 1.47 27.96
C GLY A 42 -5.16 0.09 28.55
N TRP A 43 -4.72 -0.13 29.79
CA TRP A 43 -4.94 -1.40 30.49
C TRP A 43 -6.43 -1.81 30.52
N LEU A 44 -7.34 -0.84 30.64
CA LEU A 44 -8.79 -1.07 30.69
C LEU A 44 -9.55 -0.53 29.47
N SER A 45 -8.85 -0.04 28.44
CA SER A 45 -9.49 0.51 27.24
C SER A 45 -8.99 -0.19 25.99
N ALA A 46 -9.91 -0.48 25.08
CA ALA A 46 -9.55 -1.16 23.84
C ALA A 46 -8.67 -0.28 22.95
N LYS A 47 -7.68 -0.91 22.30
CA LYS A 47 -6.74 -0.24 21.39
C LYS A 47 -7.49 0.55 20.31
N THR A 48 -7.20 1.85 20.21
CA THR A 48 -7.67 2.74 19.14
C THR A 48 -6.52 3.54 18.55
N ILE A 49 -6.63 3.87 17.27
CA ILE A 49 -5.58 4.53 16.52
C ILE A 49 -6.15 5.78 15.89
N SER A 50 -5.54 6.93 16.17
CA SER A 50 -5.78 8.18 15.47
C SER A 50 -4.67 8.44 14.47
N LEU A 51 -5.04 8.78 13.24
CA LEU A 51 -4.15 9.06 12.13
C LEU A 51 -4.62 10.35 11.45
N GLY A 52 -3.95 11.46 11.72
CA GLY A 52 -4.39 12.78 11.23
C GLY A 52 -5.82 13.09 11.70
N SER A 53 -6.73 13.32 10.75
CA SER A 53 -8.15 13.59 10.99
C SER A 53 -9.02 12.33 11.17
N TYR A 54 -8.44 11.14 11.03
CA TYR A 54 -9.14 9.86 11.14
C TYR A 54 -8.90 9.19 12.50
N ASN A 55 -9.88 8.43 12.97
CA ASN A 55 -9.77 7.62 14.18
C ASN A 55 -10.46 6.27 14.00
N THR A 56 -9.89 5.22 14.57
CA THR A 56 -10.48 3.88 14.49
C THR A 56 -11.44 3.62 15.65
N THR A 57 -12.41 2.74 15.43
CA THR A 57 -13.03 2.01 16.54
C THR A 57 -12.04 1.02 17.14
N SER A 58 -12.41 0.45 18.28
CA SER A 58 -11.80 -0.76 18.81
C SER A 58 -11.87 -1.89 17.79
N ARG A 59 -10.90 -2.80 17.85
CA ARG A 59 -10.94 -4.05 17.07
C ARG A 59 -11.99 -5.00 17.61
N SER A 60 -12.66 -5.69 16.69
CA SER A 60 -13.51 -6.85 16.97
C SER A 60 -12.86 -8.08 16.35
N ASN A 61 -12.74 -9.16 17.12
CA ASN A 61 -12.09 -10.38 16.65
C ASN A 61 -12.98 -11.15 15.66
N GLY A 62 -12.33 -11.86 14.74
CA GLY A 62 -12.97 -12.69 13.73
C GLY A 62 -13.13 -12.00 12.37
N VAL A 63 -13.91 -12.65 11.51
CA VAL A 63 -14.25 -12.16 10.18
C VAL A 63 -15.68 -11.62 10.21
N ALA A 64 -15.82 -10.33 9.91
CA ALA A 64 -17.10 -9.63 9.85
C ALA A 64 -18.08 -10.38 8.94
N ASP A 65 -19.33 -10.48 9.40
CA ASP A 65 -20.40 -11.10 8.62
C ASP A 65 -20.69 -10.28 7.37
N HIS A 66 -21.06 -10.95 6.29
CA HIS A 66 -21.30 -10.37 4.96
C HIS A 66 -20.09 -9.61 4.35
N SER A 67 -18.87 -9.80 4.88
CA SER A 67 -17.67 -9.26 4.25
C SER A 67 -17.12 -10.19 3.15
N PRO A 68 -16.47 -9.65 2.09
CA PRO A 68 -15.80 -10.48 1.07
C PRO A 68 -14.76 -11.44 1.68
N ALA A 69 -14.14 -11.06 2.78
CA ALA A 69 -13.19 -11.86 3.53
C ALA A 69 -13.76 -13.19 4.06
N LYS A 70 -15.07 -13.32 4.22
CA LYS A 70 -15.72 -14.57 4.69
C LYS A 70 -15.52 -15.73 3.71
N GLN A 71 -15.20 -15.45 2.45
CA GLN A 71 -14.90 -16.47 1.44
C GLN A 71 -13.53 -17.15 1.65
N ILE A 72 -12.66 -16.58 2.50
CA ILE A 72 -11.32 -17.08 2.79
C ILE A 72 -11.42 -18.17 3.87
N LYS A 73 -11.33 -19.44 3.45
CA LYS A 73 -11.56 -20.62 4.31
C LYS A 73 -10.49 -20.86 5.38
N GLN A 74 -9.26 -20.41 5.15
CA GLN A 74 -8.12 -20.61 6.05
C GLN A 74 -7.61 -19.25 6.53
N ALA A 75 -8.50 -18.49 7.18
CA ALA A 75 -8.16 -17.22 7.79
C ALA A 75 -7.65 -17.41 9.22
N SER A 76 -6.52 -16.79 9.55
CA SER A 76 -6.00 -16.64 10.92
C SER A 76 -5.86 -15.17 11.27
N ASP A 77 -5.67 -14.85 12.55
CA ASP A 77 -5.36 -13.49 13.02
C ASP A 77 -6.39 -12.45 12.55
N ALA A 78 -7.64 -12.88 12.38
CA ALA A 78 -8.69 -12.07 11.79
C ALA A 78 -9.30 -11.11 12.79
N PHE A 79 -9.41 -9.84 12.40
CA PHE A 79 -10.15 -8.83 13.13
C PHE A 79 -10.66 -7.75 12.19
N TYR A 80 -11.64 -6.99 12.65
CA TYR A 80 -12.18 -5.86 11.91
C TYR A 80 -12.37 -4.65 12.81
N PHE A 81 -12.41 -3.47 12.18
CA PHE A 81 -12.68 -2.20 12.83
C PHE A 81 -13.26 -1.23 11.80
N THR A 82 -13.74 -0.07 12.25
CA THR A 82 -14.19 1.01 11.37
C THR A 82 -13.24 2.19 11.50
N LEU A 83 -12.75 2.71 10.38
CA LEU A 83 -12.11 4.02 10.33
C LEU A 83 -13.19 5.09 10.24
N LYS A 84 -13.16 6.05 11.17
CA LYS A 84 -14.09 7.19 11.22
C LYS A 84 -13.35 8.49 10.88
N GLY A 85 -13.94 9.29 10.02
CA GLY A 85 -13.57 10.68 9.76
C GLY A 85 -14.77 11.60 9.99
N LYS A 86 -14.64 12.88 9.59
CA LYS A 86 -15.68 13.91 9.81
C LYS A 86 -17.07 13.48 9.32
N ASP A 87 -17.14 12.92 8.11
CA ASP A 87 -18.38 12.47 7.47
C ASP A 87 -18.23 11.11 6.78
N VAL A 88 -17.28 10.31 7.27
CA VAL A 88 -16.86 9.06 6.62
C VAL A 88 -16.80 7.95 7.65
N GLN A 89 -17.35 6.80 7.28
CA GLN A 89 -17.11 5.53 7.97
C GLN A 89 -16.67 4.48 6.94
N VAL A 90 -15.49 3.91 7.15
CA VAL A 90 -14.91 2.89 6.28
C VAL A 90 -14.74 1.61 7.08
N PRO A 91 -15.46 0.52 6.75
CA PRO A 91 -15.22 -0.76 7.38
C PRO A 91 -13.89 -1.33 6.88
N VAL A 92 -13.08 -1.85 7.81
CA VAL A 92 -11.78 -2.45 7.50
C VAL A 92 -11.72 -3.83 8.14
N GLN A 93 -11.36 -4.84 7.34
CA GLN A 93 -11.16 -6.22 7.78
C GLN A 93 -9.71 -6.61 7.49
N LEU A 94 -9.04 -7.18 8.49
CA LEU A 94 -7.71 -7.78 8.34
C LEU A 94 -7.79 -9.28 8.66
N LEU A 95 -7.03 -10.09 7.93
CA LEU A 95 -6.76 -11.50 8.24
C LEU A 95 -5.44 -11.95 7.60
N SER A 96 -4.89 -13.06 8.07
CA SER A 96 -3.81 -13.79 7.43
C SER A 96 -4.35 -15.02 6.71
N THR A 97 -3.78 -15.38 5.56
CA THR A 97 -4.09 -16.61 4.85
C THR A 97 -2.91 -17.08 3.98
N ASN A 98 -2.79 -18.37 3.74
CA ASN A 98 -1.68 -18.95 2.97
C ASN A 98 -1.93 -18.95 1.45
N ALA A 99 -3.16 -18.69 1.02
CA ALA A 99 -3.51 -18.66 -0.39
C ALA A 99 -4.63 -17.66 -0.65
N ILE A 100 -4.45 -16.84 -1.67
CA ILE A 100 -5.51 -15.99 -2.22
C ILE A 100 -5.52 -16.19 -3.73
N SER A 101 -6.64 -16.67 -4.25
CA SER A 101 -6.88 -16.76 -5.68
C SER A 101 -8.00 -15.80 -6.05
N PHE A 102 -7.78 -15.02 -7.10
CA PHE A 102 -8.78 -14.13 -7.67
C PHE A 102 -9.11 -14.65 -9.05
N SER A 103 -10.39 -14.92 -9.30
CA SER A 103 -10.86 -15.52 -10.56
C SER A 103 -10.64 -14.63 -11.78
N ASN A 104 -10.47 -13.31 -11.59
CA ASN A 104 -10.42 -12.32 -12.67
C ASN A 104 -9.15 -11.46 -12.69
N ARG A 105 -8.22 -11.60 -11.73
CA ARG A 105 -7.03 -10.73 -11.62
C ARG A 105 -5.82 -11.44 -11.03
N THR A 106 -4.79 -11.63 -11.84
CA THR A 106 -3.52 -12.21 -11.40
C THR A 106 -2.84 -11.28 -10.39
N LEU A 107 -2.19 -11.86 -9.38
CA LEU A 107 -1.34 -11.10 -8.48
C LEU A 107 -0.05 -10.65 -9.19
N PRO A 108 0.57 -9.53 -8.76
CA PRO A 108 1.90 -9.16 -9.23
C PRO A 108 2.90 -10.30 -9.04
N SER A 109 3.87 -10.42 -9.95
CA SER A 109 4.81 -11.55 -9.99
C SER A 109 5.56 -11.80 -8.67
N TYR A 110 5.87 -10.75 -7.92
CA TYR A 110 6.56 -10.84 -6.61
C TYR A 110 5.67 -11.39 -5.48
N LEU A 111 4.35 -11.45 -5.67
CA LEU A 111 3.40 -12.16 -4.81
C LEU A 111 3.02 -13.52 -5.40
N ASN A 112 2.80 -13.59 -6.72
CA ASN A 112 2.39 -14.82 -7.40
C ASN A 112 3.50 -15.89 -7.46
N GLY A 113 4.76 -15.48 -7.38
CA GLY A 113 5.93 -16.37 -7.32
C GLY A 113 6.30 -16.85 -5.92
N LEU A 114 5.49 -16.54 -4.90
CA LEU A 114 5.70 -17.06 -3.56
C LEU A 114 5.37 -18.57 -3.51
N PRO A 115 5.98 -19.34 -2.60
CA PRO A 115 5.55 -20.70 -2.30
C PRO A 115 4.04 -20.75 -2.02
N GLY A 116 3.36 -21.82 -2.45
CA GLY A 116 1.90 -21.92 -2.36
C GLY A 116 1.32 -21.96 -0.94
N ASP A 117 2.17 -22.13 0.06
CA ASP A 117 1.85 -22.09 1.50
C ASP A 117 2.32 -20.80 2.19
N ALA A 118 2.93 -19.86 1.45
CA ALA A 118 3.47 -18.63 2.02
C ALA A 118 2.34 -17.76 2.60
N PRO A 119 2.41 -17.38 3.89
CA PRO A 119 1.35 -16.59 4.48
C PRO A 119 1.34 -15.15 3.93
N LEU A 120 0.14 -14.66 3.69
CA LEU A 120 -0.17 -13.32 3.22
C LEU A 120 -1.07 -12.62 4.24
N TRP A 121 -0.84 -11.33 4.45
CA TRP A 121 -1.86 -10.45 5.02
C TRP A 121 -2.82 -10.03 3.93
N TYR A 122 -4.11 -10.17 4.23
CA TYR A 122 -5.21 -9.65 3.43
C TYR A 122 -5.96 -8.61 4.25
N ILE A 123 -6.00 -7.39 3.74
CA ILE A 123 -6.70 -6.26 4.34
C ILE A 123 -7.73 -5.77 3.33
N HIS A 124 -9.00 -5.89 3.66
CA HIS A 124 -10.10 -5.36 2.89
C HIS A 124 -10.53 -4.02 3.47
N VAL A 125 -10.45 -2.97 2.65
CA VAL A 125 -11.02 -1.65 2.93
C VAL A 125 -12.33 -1.56 2.16
N GLY A 126 -13.43 -1.63 2.89
CA GLY A 126 -14.76 -1.67 2.30
C GLY A 126 -15.21 -0.30 1.78
N ALA A 127 -16.35 -0.34 1.10
CA ALA A 127 -16.94 0.84 0.49
C ALA A 127 -17.50 1.81 1.53
N THR A 128 -17.68 3.07 1.14
CA THR A 128 -18.37 4.08 1.94
C THR A 128 -19.76 4.34 1.40
N ALA A 129 -20.59 5.04 2.18
CA ALA A 129 -21.90 5.51 1.70
C ALA A 129 -21.77 6.44 0.47
N LEU A 130 -20.66 7.19 0.35
CA LEU A 130 -20.40 8.10 -0.77
C LEU A 130 -19.93 7.35 -2.03
N THR A 131 -19.19 6.24 -1.84
CA THR A 131 -18.59 5.43 -2.91
C THR A 131 -18.89 3.95 -2.72
N PRO A 132 -20.17 3.52 -2.82
CA PRO A 132 -20.64 2.19 -2.40
C PRO A 132 -20.06 1.02 -3.22
N LEU A 133 -19.50 1.30 -4.40
CA LEU A 133 -18.92 0.30 -5.28
C LEU A 133 -17.38 0.25 -5.23
N LYS A 134 -16.73 1.21 -4.56
CA LYS A 134 -15.27 1.29 -4.53
C LYS A 134 -14.76 0.62 -3.26
N THR A 135 -14.23 -0.58 -3.43
CA THR A 135 -13.52 -1.32 -2.38
C THR A 135 -12.05 -1.46 -2.75
N TRP A 136 -11.22 -1.63 -1.72
CA TRP A 136 -9.80 -1.85 -1.89
C TRP A 136 -9.34 -3.09 -1.14
N GLU A 137 -8.33 -3.74 -1.70
CA GLU A 137 -7.69 -4.92 -1.15
C GLU A 137 -6.19 -4.65 -1.05
N LEU A 138 -5.66 -4.66 0.17
CA LEU A 138 -4.25 -4.66 0.43
C LEU A 138 -3.78 -6.08 0.71
N ILE A 139 -2.89 -6.57 -0.13
CA ILE A 139 -2.31 -7.92 -0.06
C ILE A 139 -0.81 -7.75 0.17
N LEU A 140 -0.30 -8.32 1.25
CA LEU A 140 1.11 -8.19 1.63
C LEU A 140 1.69 -9.55 1.98
N LYS A 141 2.99 -9.72 1.71
CA LYS A 141 3.78 -10.78 2.36
C LYS A 141 3.68 -10.64 3.88
N ARG A 142 3.38 -11.74 4.58
CA ARG A 142 3.38 -11.75 6.05
C ARG A 142 4.80 -11.78 6.60
N ASN A 143 5.63 -12.65 6.04
CA ASN A 143 7.00 -12.83 6.47
C ASN A 143 7.92 -11.93 5.66
N LEU A 144 8.61 -11.02 6.35
CA LEU A 144 9.60 -10.12 5.77
C LEU A 144 10.98 -10.53 6.24
N SER A 145 11.95 -10.52 5.33
CA SER A 145 13.36 -10.70 5.67
C SER A 145 14.06 -9.36 5.87
N PHE A 146 15.13 -9.35 6.67
CA PHE A 146 15.99 -8.17 6.82
C PHE A 146 16.59 -7.70 5.49
N LEU A 147 16.87 -8.63 4.57
CA LEU A 147 17.40 -8.30 3.25
C LEU A 147 16.38 -7.51 2.42
N GLU A 148 15.10 -7.90 2.47
CA GLU A 148 14.01 -7.17 1.82
C GLU A 148 13.89 -5.73 2.35
N LEU A 149 14.04 -5.53 3.66
CA LEU A 149 13.98 -4.21 4.30
C LEU A 149 15.14 -3.29 3.89
N ASN A 150 16.34 -3.84 3.76
CA ASN A 150 17.50 -3.05 3.38
C ASN A 150 17.47 -2.64 1.90
N GLU A 151 16.81 -3.42 1.04
CA GLU A 151 16.78 -3.23 -0.42
C GLU A 151 15.51 -2.52 -0.93
N ASN A 152 14.62 -2.06 -0.04
CA ASN A 152 13.33 -1.45 -0.39
C ASN A 152 12.49 -2.31 -1.34
N LYS A 153 12.36 -3.60 -1.06
CA LYS A 153 11.68 -4.53 -1.98
C LYS A 153 10.16 -4.33 -2.00
N PRO A 154 9.50 -4.61 -3.14
CA PRO A 154 8.05 -4.74 -3.18
C PRO A 154 7.60 -5.94 -2.35
N VAL A 155 6.65 -5.70 -1.47
CA VAL A 155 6.09 -6.71 -0.54
C VAL A 155 4.60 -6.87 -0.67
N GLY A 156 3.95 -6.02 -1.45
CA GLY A 156 2.54 -6.18 -1.67
C GLY A 156 1.94 -5.16 -2.62
N VAL A 157 0.62 -5.10 -2.58
CA VAL A 157 -0.19 -4.30 -3.48
C VAL A 157 -1.48 -3.89 -2.78
N LEU A 158 -1.83 -2.61 -2.88
CA LEU A 158 -3.13 -2.05 -2.54
C LEU A 158 -3.87 -1.81 -3.86
N ARG A 159 -5.00 -2.47 -4.09
CA ARG A 159 -5.68 -2.43 -5.38
C ARG A 159 -7.18 -2.34 -5.25
N SER A 160 -7.82 -1.74 -6.24
CA SER A 160 -9.26 -1.71 -6.46
C SER A 160 -9.59 -2.39 -7.79
N ALA A 161 -10.83 -2.26 -8.27
CA ALA A 161 -11.23 -2.74 -9.60
C ALA A 161 -10.44 -2.08 -10.74
N THR A 162 -10.02 -0.83 -10.57
CA THR A 162 -9.48 0.02 -11.65
C THR A 162 -8.10 0.59 -11.34
N GLU A 163 -7.65 0.50 -10.10
CA GLU A 163 -6.43 1.16 -9.62
C GLU A 163 -5.54 0.17 -8.87
N GLU A 164 -4.23 0.39 -8.98
CA GLU A 164 -3.21 -0.41 -8.28
C GLU A 164 -2.12 0.52 -7.72
N ILE A 165 -1.78 0.29 -6.46
CA ILE A 165 -0.75 0.98 -5.70
C ILE A 165 0.21 -0.09 -5.19
N ARG A 166 1.46 -0.01 -5.64
CA ARG A 166 2.51 -0.92 -5.19
C ARG A 166 2.86 -0.60 -3.74
N VAL A 167 3.11 -1.63 -2.93
CA VAL A 167 3.61 -1.43 -1.56
C VAL A 167 5.01 -2.00 -1.45
N THR A 168 5.97 -1.15 -1.10
CA THR A 168 7.34 -1.56 -0.75
C THR A 168 7.53 -1.48 0.76
N VAL A 169 8.61 -2.09 1.25
CA VAL A 169 8.99 -1.99 2.65
C VAL A 169 10.47 -1.68 2.79
N HIS A 170 10.81 -0.82 3.73
CA HIS A 170 12.20 -0.51 4.05
C HIS A 170 12.40 -0.18 5.53
N ASN A 171 13.66 -0.17 6.00
CA ASN A 171 14.03 0.23 7.36
C ASN A 171 14.98 1.45 7.42
N ARG A 172 15.00 2.29 6.38
CA ARG A 172 15.93 3.43 6.23
C ARG A 172 15.96 4.45 7.39
N PHE A 173 14.94 4.44 8.25
CA PHE A 173 14.82 5.33 9.42
C PHE A 173 15.38 4.71 10.70
N GLY A 174 15.86 3.46 10.64
CA GLY A 174 16.41 2.72 11.75
C GLY A 174 17.78 2.14 11.42
N ILE A 175 18.16 1.16 12.22
CA ILE A 175 19.42 0.45 12.06
C ILE A 175 19.28 -0.62 10.97
N ARG A 176 20.32 -0.78 10.15
CA ARG A 176 20.39 -1.84 9.13
C ARG A 176 20.20 -3.22 9.77
N ASN A 177 19.49 -4.13 9.09
CA ASN A 177 19.12 -5.45 9.65
C ASN A 177 18.26 -5.38 10.92
N SER A 178 17.41 -4.38 11.04
CA SER A 178 16.43 -4.27 12.13
C SER A 178 14.99 -4.16 11.59
N TYR A 179 14.03 -4.65 12.38
CA TYR A 179 12.60 -4.47 12.18
C TYR A 179 12.04 -3.22 12.90
N GLU A 180 12.82 -2.58 13.76
CA GLU A 180 12.40 -1.50 14.67
C GLU A 180 11.66 -0.36 13.95
N LYS A 181 12.15 0.01 12.75
CA LYS A 181 11.60 1.11 11.95
C LYS A 181 11.08 0.61 10.61
N THR A 182 10.42 -0.54 10.61
CA THR A 182 9.78 -1.10 9.42
C THR A 182 8.77 -0.09 8.86
N CYS A 183 9.04 0.39 7.66
CA CYS A 183 8.25 1.41 6.98
C CYS A 183 7.65 0.82 5.71
N TYR A 184 6.33 0.81 5.62
CA TYR A 184 5.61 0.49 4.39
C TYR A 184 5.42 1.76 3.57
N GLU A 185 5.83 1.74 2.31
CA GLU A 185 5.70 2.87 1.39
C GLU A 185 4.72 2.49 0.26
N PHE A 186 3.70 3.32 0.07
CA PHE A 186 2.65 3.17 -0.94
C PHE A 186 3.05 3.98 -2.18
N GLN A 187 3.31 3.30 -3.28
CA GLN A 187 3.79 3.87 -4.52
C GLN A 187 2.71 3.82 -5.61
N LEU A 188 2.16 4.99 -5.93
CA LEU A 188 1.25 5.14 -7.06
C LEU A 188 2.08 5.45 -8.31
N LYS A 189 2.09 4.53 -9.29
CA LYS A 189 2.88 4.66 -10.53
C LYS A 189 4.38 4.96 -10.26
N GLY A 190 4.93 4.36 -9.21
CA GLY A 190 6.33 4.53 -8.80
C GLY A 190 6.62 5.80 -7.97
N ILE A 191 5.61 6.62 -7.69
CA ILE A 191 5.74 7.81 -6.84
C ILE A 191 5.20 7.50 -5.44
N PRO A 192 6.00 7.69 -4.37
CA PRO A 192 5.51 7.54 -3.00
C PRO A 192 4.38 8.54 -2.71
N VAL A 193 3.20 8.03 -2.37
CA VAL A 193 2.01 8.84 -2.03
C VAL A 193 1.58 8.71 -0.57
N ALA A 194 2.03 7.66 0.12
CA ALA A 194 1.90 7.53 1.57
C ALA A 194 2.98 6.61 2.10
N ALA A 195 3.27 6.72 3.40
CA ALA A 195 4.15 5.81 4.10
C ALA A 195 3.75 5.69 5.56
N VAL A 196 3.97 4.52 6.16
CA VAL A 196 3.75 4.29 7.59
C VAL A 196 4.90 3.49 8.19
N ILE A 197 5.51 4.03 9.25
CA ILE A 197 6.40 3.30 10.16
C ILE A 197 5.51 2.63 11.21
N VAL A 198 5.65 1.31 11.34
CA VAL A 198 5.01 0.51 12.39
C VAL A 198 5.98 0.28 13.56
N GLY A 199 5.47 -0.22 14.69
CA GLY A 199 6.26 -0.47 15.90
C GLY A 199 5.97 0.53 17.02
N ASP A 200 6.94 0.72 17.91
CA ASP A 200 6.75 1.46 19.18
C ASP A 200 6.61 2.98 18.98
N ALA A 201 7.25 3.53 17.96
CA ALA A 201 7.23 4.95 17.63
C ALA A 201 6.69 5.16 16.20
N PRO A 202 5.38 4.95 15.99
CA PRO A 202 4.80 4.98 14.66
C PRO A 202 4.83 6.40 14.09
N LYS A 203 5.06 6.48 12.78
CA LYS A 203 4.97 7.72 12.00
C LYS A 203 4.24 7.45 10.71
N ALA A 204 3.56 8.45 10.17
CA ALA A 204 2.86 8.29 8.92
C ALA A 204 2.93 9.56 8.08
N TRP A 205 2.89 9.39 6.77
CA TRP A 205 2.84 10.46 5.79
C TRP A 205 1.79 10.14 4.74
N ILE A 206 1.05 11.16 4.31
CA ILE A 206 0.21 11.12 3.11
C ILE A 206 0.50 12.36 2.29
N TYR A 207 0.65 12.19 0.98
CA TYR A 207 0.81 13.31 0.07
C TYR A 207 -0.43 14.20 0.12
N THR A 208 -0.27 15.45 0.59
CA THR A 208 -1.39 16.38 0.84
C THR A 208 -2.24 16.70 -0.38
N LYS A 209 -1.69 16.56 -1.59
CA LYS A 209 -2.42 16.78 -2.85
C LYS A 209 -3.12 15.53 -3.40
N ALA A 210 -3.03 14.38 -2.71
CA ALA A 210 -3.89 13.25 -3.02
C ALA A 210 -5.36 13.64 -2.80
N ASP A 211 -6.27 13.13 -3.62
CA ASP A 211 -7.70 13.36 -3.43
C ASP A 211 -8.22 12.71 -2.13
N ALA A 212 -9.36 13.21 -1.63
CA ALA A 212 -9.89 12.78 -0.34
C ALA A 212 -10.21 11.28 -0.25
N ASP A 213 -10.65 10.66 -1.35
CA ASP A 213 -10.97 9.23 -1.40
C ASP A 213 -9.68 8.38 -1.32
N LEU A 214 -8.62 8.80 -2.01
CA LEU A 214 -7.30 8.19 -1.90
C LEU A 214 -6.71 8.38 -0.49
N GLN A 215 -6.75 9.59 0.08
CA GLN A 215 -6.24 9.85 1.44
C GLN A 215 -6.96 8.98 2.48
N GLN A 216 -8.28 8.83 2.35
CA GLN A 216 -9.09 7.97 3.20
C GLN A 216 -8.69 6.49 3.06
N THR A 217 -8.54 6.01 1.84
CA THR A 217 -8.14 4.62 1.55
C THR A 217 -6.76 4.32 2.14
N LEU A 218 -5.79 5.21 1.91
CA LEU A 218 -4.44 5.09 2.44
C LEU A 218 -4.45 5.13 3.98
N SER A 219 -5.28 6.00 4.57
CA SER A 219 -5.45 6.07 6.03
C SER A 219 -6.02 4.77 6.61
N ALA A 220 -7.01 4.16 5.94
CA ALA A 220 -7.59 2.89 6.35
C ALA A 220 -6.58 1.73 6.27
N ALA A 221 -5.84 1.66 5.17
CA ALA A 221 -4.78 0.68 4.97
C ALA A 221 -3.65 0.82 6.00
N MET A 222 -3.18 2.05 6.26
CA MET A 222 -2.14 2.31 7.27
C MET A 222 -2.62 2.04 8.69
N ALA A 223 -3.87 2.39 9.03
CA ALA A 223 -4.45 2.05 10.33
C ALA A 223 -4.49 0.54 10.58
N ALA A 224 -4.80 -0.26 9.54
CA ALA A 224 -4.74 -1.72 9.63
C ALA A 224 -3.31 -2.23 9.91
N LEU A 225 -2.31 -1.62 9.28
CA LEU A 225 -0.90 -1.95 9.53
C LEU A 225 -0.42 -1.58 10.94
N LEU A 226 -0.94 -0.49 11.52
CA LEU A 226 -0.62 -0.06 12.90
C LEU A 226 -1.34 -0.90 13.98
N PHE A 227 -2.44 -1.56 13.62
CA PHE A 227 -3.12 -2.49 14.51
C PHE A 227 -2.39 -3.82 14.66
N ARG A 228 -1.68 -4.25 13.62
CA ARG A 228 -0.89 -5.47 13.56
C ARG A 228 0.30 -5.42 14.53
#